data_AF-A0A914U884-F1
#
_entry.id   AF-A0A914U884-F1
#
_cell.length_a   1.000
_cell.length_b   1.000
_cell.length_c   1.000
_cell.angle_alpha   90.00
_cell.angle_beta   90.00
_cell.angle_gamma   90.00
#
_symmetry.space_group_name_H-M   'P 1'
#
loop_
_entity.id
_entity.type
_entity.pdbx_description
1 polymer ?
#
loop_
_entity_poly.entity_id
_entity_poly.type
_entity_poly.pdbx_seq_one_letter_code
_entity_poly.pdbx_strand_id
1 'polypeptide(L)'
;SIESDAKEGSLSVETVEEVQTLVSIFRGNADLSENVSESLIAHVVGLIEHKQRNAVFLEFLQVIVTSCEKETDSVQLKVVEEISKASDDVRQFYVDSASCEQLVEMMKAVNDETPIDSSHPLKFHIELVRLCAMCTRGKNGTAELKCASFMPMDHIVRVIKHDHCLTEIKDVYLQFMLQCYIDTDIELKDASNAEYIEAI
;
A
#
# COMPACT_ATOMS: atom_id res chain seq x y z
N SER A 1 -23.92 -21.23 -14.22
CA SER A 1 -24.76 -20.04 -14.24
C SER A 1 -23.97 -18.91 -13.62
N ILE A 2 -23.39 -18.05 -14.44
CA ILE A 2 -22.64 -16.88 -14.00
C ILE A 2 -23.61 -15.71 -14.16
N GLU A 3 -23.80 -14.99 -13.06
CA GLU A 3 -24.88 -14.02 -12.86
C GLU A 3 -24.86 -12.89 -13.89
N SER A 4 -26.04 -12.68 -14.46
CA SER A 4 -26.42 -11.52 -15.23
C SER A 4 -26.83 -10.40 -14.27
N ASP A 5 -25.94 -9.44 -14.01
CA ASP A 5 -26.35 -8.17 -13.38
C ASP A 5 -25.42 -6.99 -13.71
N ALA A 6 -24.80 -7.01 -14.91
CA ALA A 6 -24.14 -5.81 -15.41
C ALA A 6 -25.21 -4.78 -15.80
N LYS A 7 -25.46 -3.82 -14.90
CA LYS A 7 -26.25 -2.62 -15.22
C LYS A 7 -25.59 -1.90 -16.40
N GLU A 8 -26.38 -1.66 -17.43
CA GLU A 8 -26.01 -0.91 -18.64
C GLU A 8 -25.34 0.42 -18.23
N GLY A 9 -24.06 0.60 -18.59
CA GLY A 9 -23.25 1.78 -18.22
C GLY A 9 -22.26 1.60 -17.06
N SER A 10 -22.18 0.42 -16.43
CA SER A 10 -21.12 0.08 -15.48
C SER A 10 -19.83 -0.29 -16.20
N LEU A 11 -18.72 0.39 -15.92
CA LEU A 11 -17.39 -0.13 -16.29
C LEU A 11 -17.18 -1.45 -15.52
N SER A 12 -17.24 -2.59 -16.20
CA SER A 12 -16.89 -3.88 -15.61
C SER A 12 -15.39 -4.10 -15.75
N VAL A 13 -14.62 -3.65 -14.76
CA VAL A 13 -13.16 -3.81 -14.74
C VAL A 13 -12.83 -5.11 -14.03
N GLU A 14 -12.34 -6.12 -14.75
CA GLU A 14 -12.17 -7.49 -14.27
C GLU A 14 -10.75 -8.05 -14.50
N THR A 15 -9.96 -7.38 -15.34
CA THR A 15 -8.61 -7.83 -15.70
C THR A 15 -7.52 -6.87 -15.25
N VAL A 16 -6.28 -7.37 -15.23
CA VAL A 16 -5.09 -6.55 -14.92
C VAL A 16 -4.93 -5.44 -15.97
N GLU A 17 -5.18 -5.75 -17.25
CA GLU A 17 -5.06 -4.80 -18.37
C GLU A 17 -6.11 -3.69 -18.31
N GLU A 18 -7.33 -4.01 -17.86
CA GLU A 18 -8.38 -3.02 -17.65
C GLU A 18 -8.05 -2.09 -16.47
N VAL A 19 -7.48 -2.62 -15.38
CA VAL A 19 -6.97 -1.76 -14.29
C VAL A 19 -5.76 -0.94 -14.74
N GLN A 20 -4.86 -1.47 -15.57
CA GLN A 20 -3.78 -0.69 -16.16
C GLN A 20 -4.30 0.46 -17.03
N THR A 21 -5.45 0.27 -17.68
CA THR A 21 -6.14 1.32 -18.41
C THR A 21 -6.68 2.39 -17.46
N LEU A 22 -7.27 1.99 -16.31
CA LEU A 22 -7.66 2.94 -15.26
C LEU A 22 -6.47 3.74 -14.73
N VAL A 23 -5.33 3.08 -14.45
CA VAL A 23 -4.08 3.74 -14.05
C VAL A 23 -3.74 4.85 -15.03
N SER A 24 -3.80 4.58 -16.33
CA SER A 24 -3.47 5.54 -17.39
C SER A 24 -4.47 6.70 -17.45
N ILE A 25 -5.75 6.44 -17.19
CA ILE A 25 -6.83 7.45 -17.22
C ILE A 25 -6.73 8.41 -16.02
N PHE A 26 -6.47 7.88 -14.82
CA PHE A 26 -6.44 8.68 -13.59
C PHE A 26 -5.10 9.39 -13.35
N ARG A 27 -4.01 8.92 -13.98
CA ARG A 27 -2.67 9.47 -13.75
C ARG A 27 -2.59 10.96 -14.09
N GLY A 28 -2.33 11.77 -13.07
CA GLY A 28 -2.21 13.23 -13.19
C GLY A 28 -3.55 13.95 -13.35
N ASN A 29 -4.68 13.28 -13.09
CA ASN A 29 -6.01 13.86 -13.19
C ASN A 29 -6.63 14.02 -11.80
N ALA A 30 -6.28 15.13 -11.14
CA ALA A 30 -6.74 15.45 -9.78
C ALA A 30 -8.28 15.46 -9.65
N ASP A 31 -8.98 16.07 -10.61
CA ASP A 31 -10.44 16.15 -10.60
C ASP A 31 -11.09 14.75 -10.62
N LEU A 32 -10.56 13.83 -11.44
CA LEU A 32 -11.08 12.48 -11.52
C LEU A 32 -10.78 11.68 -10.25
N SER A 33 -9.58 11.87 -9.69
CA SER A 33 -9.17 11.26 -8.42
C SER A 33 -9.99 11.74 -7.24
N GLU A 34 -10.25 13.05 -7.10
CA GLU A 34 -11.07 13.63 -6.02
C GLU A 34 -12.52 13.10 -6.05
N ASN A 35 -13.02 12.77 -7.25
CA ASN A 35 -14.37 12.26 -7.47
C ASN A 35 -14.47 10.74 -7.63
N VAL A 36 -13.39 9.99 -7.34
CA VAL A 36 -13.41 8.53 -7.42
C VAL A 36 -14.44 7.94 -6.45
N SER A 37 -15.22 6.98 -6.92
CA SER A 37 -16.25 6.34 -6.10
C SER A 37 -15.65 5.28 -5.16
N GLU A 38 -16.19 5.19 -3.95
CA GLU A 38 -15.81 4.14 -2.98
C GLU A 38 -16.08 2.74 -3.55
N SER A 39 -17.13 2.58 -4.36
CA SER A 39 -17.43 1.31 -5.02
C SER A 39 -16.32 0.85 -5.96
N LEU A 40 -15.66 1.78 -6.66
CA LEU A 40 -14.56 1.44 -7.56
C LEU A 40 -13.31 1.04 -6.75
N ILE A 41 -13.02 1.76 -5.67
CA ILE A 41 -11.92 1.42 -4.75
C ILE A 41 -12.13 0.03 -4.17
N ALA A 42 -13.31 -0.22 -3.59
CA ALA A 42 -13.67 -1.51 -3.01
C ALA A 42 -13.58 -2.65 -4.02
N HIS A 43 -14.05 -2.41 -5.25
CA HIS A 43 -13.94 -3.37 -6.35
C HIS A 43 -12.50 -3.71 -6.70
N VAL A 44 -11.63 -2.70 -6.88
CA VAL A 44 -10.20 -2.92 -7.18
C VAL A 44 -9.48 -3.62 -6.02
N VAL A 45 -9.81 -3.29 -4.77
CA VAL A 45 -9.29 -4.01 -3.60
C VAL A 45 -9.75 -5.48 -3.62
N GLY A 46 -11.00 -5.76 -3.99
CA GLY A 46 -11.51 -7.13 -4.16
C GLY A 46 -10.81 -7.89 -5.29
N LEU A 47 -10.41 -7.22 -6.37
CA LEU A 47 -9.63 -7.86 -7.44
C LEU A 47 -8.26 -8.35 -6.96
N ILE A 48 -7.63 -7.70 -5.97
CA ILE A 48 -6.34 -8.15 -5.41
C ILE A 48 -6.45 -9.58 -4.87
N GLU A 49 -7.54 -9.87 -4.14
CA GLU A 49 -7.80 -11.18 -3.56
C GLU A 49 -8.00 -12.26 -4.63
N HIS A 50 -8.70 -11.92 -5.71
CA HIS A 50 -9.09 -12.90 -6.74
C HIS A 50 -8.10 -13.01 -7.92
N LYS A 51 -7.20 -12.03 -8.10
CA LYS A 51 -6.34 -11.90 -9.29
C LYS A 51 -4.85 -11.91 -8.93
N GLN A 52 -4.44 -12.89 -8.13
CA GLN A 52 -3.04 -13.22 -7.83
C GLN A 52 -2.22 -12.09 -7.17
N ARG A 53 -2.84 -11.08 -6.56
CA ARG A 53 -2.12 -9.97 -5.89
C ARG A 53 -1.14 -9.25 -6.83
N ASN A 54 -1.56 -8.94 -8.06
CA ASN A 54 -0.73 -8.18 -8.98
C ASN A 54 -0.57 -6.72 -8.48
N ALA A 55 0.65 -6.21 -8.48
CA ALA A 55 0.99 -4.86 -8.02
C ALA A 55 0.29 -3.73 -8.81
N VAL A 56 -0.19 -3.99 -10.03
CA VAL A 56 -0.95 -3.01 -10.84
C VAL A 56 -2.23 -2.54 -10.14
N PHE A 57 -2.87 -3.39 -9.34
CA PHE A 57 -4.04 -2.98 -8.55
C PHE A 57 -3.69 -1.94 -7.50
N LEU A 58 -2.53 -2.09 -6.86
CA LEU A 58 -2.00 -1.10 -5.91
C LEU A 58 -1.55 0.16 -6.64
N GLU A 59 -0.97 0.05 -7.84
CA GLU A 59 -0.59 1.19 -8.68
C GLU A 59 -1.81 2.10 -8.97
N PHE A 60 -2.98 1.52 -9.24
CA PHE A 60 -4.22 2.30 -9.39
C PHE A 60 -4.55 3.09 -8.12
N LEU A 61 -4.53 2.43 -6.96
CA LEU A 61 -4.78 3.08 -5.66
C LEU A 61 -3.74 4.18 -5.36
N GLN A 62 -2.48 3.96 -5.71
CA GLN A 62 -1.42 4.95 -5.58
C GLN A 62 -1.66 6.15 -6.51
N VAL A 63 -2.08 5.93 -7.76
CA VAL A 63 -2.37 7.00 -8.71
C VAL A 63 -3.50 7.92 -8.21
N ILE A 64 -4.58 7.34 -7.68
CA ILE A 64 -5.70 8.14 -7.18
C ILE A 64 -5.32 8.92 -5.92
N VAL A 65 -4.43 8.39 -5.07
CA VAL A 65 -3.93 9.09 -3.88
C VAL A 65 -2.88 10.16 -4.24
N THR A 66 -2.02 9.91 -5.24
CA THR A 66 -0.96 10.87 -5.64
C THR A 66 -1.51 12.16 -6.20
N SER A 67 -2.62 12.07 -6.95
CA SER A 67 -3.19 13.21 -7.66
C SER A 67 -3.97 14.16 -6.74
N CYS A 68 -4.04 13.84 -5.44
CA CYS A 68 -4.63 14.67 -4.40
C CYS A 68 -3.66 15.76 -3.94
N GLU A 69 -3.95 17.02 -4.28
CA GLU A 69 -3.10 18.16 -3.91
C GLU A 69 -3.27 18.61 -2.45
N LYS A 70 -4.34 18.18 -1.77
CA LYS A 70 -4.70 18.63 -0.42
C LYS A 70 -4.17 17.66 0.62
N GLU A 71 -3.54 18.20 1.65
CA GLU A 71 -2.92 17.43 2.74
C GLU A 71 -3.96 16.62 3.56
N THR A 72 -5.23 17.01 3.54
CA THR A 72 -6.33 16.28 4.21
C THR A 72 -7.33 15.72 3.19
N ASP A 73 -6.91 14.73 2.39
CA ASP A 73 -7.78 14.20 1.33
C ASP A 73 -8.66 13.03 1.80
N SER A 74 -9.94 13.10 1.42
CA SER A 74 -10.92 12.04 1.59
C SER A 74 -10.54 10.73 0.88
N VAL A 75 -9.81 10.80 -0.23
CA VAL A 75 -9.43 9.62 -1.04
C VAL A 75 -8.45 8.72 -0.30
N GLN A 76 -7.45 9.29 0.36
CA GLN A 76 -6.50 8.55 1.21
C GLN A 76 -7.25 7.73 2.26
N LEU A 77 -8.21 8.36 2.96
CA LEU A 77 -8.99 7.70 3.99
C LEU A 77 -9.85 6.58 3.41
N LYS A 78 -10.54 6.81 2.28
CA LYS A 78 -11.33 5.77 1.59
C LYS A 78 -10.47 4.55 1.24
N VAL A 79 -9.28 4.77 0.68
CA VAL A 79 -8.34 3.68 0.33
C VAL A 79 -7.91 2.92 1.58
N VAL A 80 -7.48 3.61 2.64
CA VAL A 80 -7.05 2.96 3.89
C VAL A 80 -8.20 2.19 4.53
N GLU A 81 -9.43 2.70 4.49
CA GLU A 81 -10.60 2.02 5.01
C GLU A 81 -10.93 0.73 4.25
N GLU A 82 -10.87 0.74 2.92
CA GLU A 82 -11.11 -0.47 2.14
C GLU A 82 -10.02 -1.53 2.35
N ILE A 83 -8.74 -1.13 2.44
CA ILE A 83 -7.63 -2.04 2.80
C ILE A 83 -7.82 -2.58 4.24
N SER A 84 -8.30 -1.76 5.17
CA SER A 84 -8.61 -2.18 6.55
C SER A 84 -9.68 -3.27 6.61
N LYS A 85 -10.66 -3.24 5.68
CA LYS A 85 -11.78 -4.18 5.62
C LYS A 85 -11.47 -5.46 4.84
N ALA A 86 -10.41 -5.46 4.03
CA ALA A 86 -10.03 -6.57 3.16
C ALA A 86 -9.68 -7.87 3.93
N SER A 87 -9.29 -8.93 3.22
CA SER A 87 -8.75 -10.13 3.86
C SER A 87 -7.26 -9.98 4.19
N ASP A 88 -6.71 -10.91 4.98
CA ASP A 88 -5.28 -10.94 5.29
C ASP A 88 -4.42 -11.29 4.05
N ASP A 89 -5.03 -11.91 3.03
CA ASP A 89 -4.40 -12.15 1.73
C ASP A 89 -4.08 -10.84 1.00
N VAL A 90 -4.94 -9.82 1.16
CA VAL A 90 -4.69 -8.46 0.67
C VAL A 90 -3.72 -7.71 1.58
N ARG A 91 -3.86 -7.84 2.91
CA ARG A 91 -3.01 -7.17 3.92
C ARG A 91 -1.71 -7.94 4.22
N GLN A 92 -0.93 -8.21 3.18
CA GLN A 92 0.29 -9.00 3.31
C GLN A 92 1.50 -8.16 3.80
N PHE A 93 1.47 -7.72 5.07
CA PHE A 93 2.49 -6.84 5.67
C PHE A 93 3.67 -7.56 6.36
N TYR A 94 3.63 -8.89 6.48
CA TYR A 94 4.72 -9.72 7.03
C TYR A 94 5.22 -9.34 8.44
N VAL A 95 4.31 -8.91 9.33
CA VAL A 95 4.68 -8.33 10.63
C VAL A 95 5.04 -9.33 11.74
N ASP A 96 4.49 -10.54 11.71
CA ASP A 96 4.81 -11.56 12.72
C ASP A 96 6.17 -12.22 12.46
N SER A 97 6.73 -12.93 13.44
CA SER A 97 8.06 -13.52 13.32
C SER A 97 8.19 -14.49 12.14
N ALA A 98 7.18 -15.32 11.88
CA ALA A 98 7.25 -16.32 10.81
C ALA A 98 7.11 -15.67 9.43
N SER A 99 6.21 -14.70 9.28
CA SER A 99 6.06 -13.96 8.02
C SER A 99 7.26 -13.04 7.75
N CYS A 100 7.87 -12.44 8.78
CA CYS A 100 9.11 -11.68 8.63
C CYS A 100 10.27 -12.55 8.10
N GLU A 101 10.38 -13.81 8.54
CA GLU A 101 11.36 -14.75 7.98
C GLU A 101 11.08 -15.04 6.50
N GLN A 102 9.81 -15.20 6.11
CA GLN A 102 9.42 -15.36 4.70
C GLN A 102 9.81 -14.14 3.86
N LEU A 103 9.61 -12.93 4.38
CA LEU A 103 10.02 -11.69 3.71
C LEU A 103 11.54 -11.68 3.46
N VAL A 104 12.33 -12.09 4.46
CA VAL A 104 13.78 -12.21 4.35
C VAL A 104 14.21 -13.24 3.31
N GLU A 105 13.58 -14.41 3.28
CA GLU A 105 13.89 -15.43 2.27
C GLU A 105 13.54 -14.96 0.85
N MET A 106 12.44 -14.22 0.67
CA MET A 106 12.14 -13.59 -0.61
C MET A 106 13.20 -12.57 -1.01
N MET A 107 13.67 -11.72 -0.08
CA MET A 107 14.75 -10.76 -0.35
C MET A 107 16.06 -11.44 -0.77
N LYS A 108 16.44 -12.54 -0.10
CA LYS A 108 17.64 -13.31 -0.46
C LYS A 108 17.54 -14.00 -1.82
N ALA A 109 16.33 -14.36 -2.24
CA ALA A 109 16.08 -15.03 -3.51
C ALA A 109 16.09 -14.06 -4.71
N VAL A 110 15.97 -12.75 -4.47
CA VAL A 110 16.09 -11.75 -5.54
C VAL A 110 17.53 -11.67 -6.01
N ASN A 111 17.72 -11.80 -7.33
CA ASN A 111 18.99 -11.55 -7.99
C ASN A 111 18.98 -10.13 -8.56
N ASP A 112 20.05 -9.37 -8.33
CA ASP A 112 20.21 -7.97 -8.79
C ASP A 112 20.06 -7.80 -10.32
N GLU A 113 20.23 -8.87 -11.09
CA GLU A 113 20.16 -8.85 -12.56
C GLU A 113 18.76 -9.01 -13.15
N THR A 114 17.77 -9.44 -12.35
CA THR A 114 16.41 -9.71 -12.84
C THR A 114 15.39 -8.79 -12.17
N PRO A 115 14.69 -7.92 -12.93
CA PRO A 115 13.60 -7.12 -12.40
C PRO A 115 12.52 -8.00 -11.77
N ILE A 116 12.02 -7.57 -10.62
CA ILE A 116 10.93 -8.23 -9.94
C ILE A 116 9.63 -7.92 -10.69
N ASP A 117 8.95 -8.95 -11.19
CA ASP A 117 7.68 -8.82 -11.92
C ASP A 117 6.54 -8.31 -11.00
N SER A 118 5.54 -7.66 -11.60
CA SER A 118 4.36 -7.14 -10.89
C SER A 118 3.52 -8.21 -10.20
N SER A 119 3.61 -9.48 -10.61
CA SER A 119 2.96 -10.61 -9.94
C SER A 119 3.75 -11.17 -8.76
N HIS A 120 4.99 -10.70 -8.54
CA HIS A 120 5.83 -11.23 -7.48
C HIS A 120 5.36 -10.75 -6.09
N PRO A 121 5.25 -11.63 -5.07
CA PRO A 121 4.77 -11.23 -3.75
C PRO A 121 5.60 -10.12 -3.09
N LEU A 122 6.92 -10.12 -3.29
CA LEU A 122 7.79 -9.04 -2.79
C LEU A 122 7.47 -7.69 -3.43
N LYS A 123 7.16 -7.66 -4.74
CA LYS A 123 6.77 -6.43 -5.44
C LYS A 123 5.44 -5.91 -4.91
N PHE A 124 4.46 -6.80 -4.75
CA PHE A 124 3.18 -6.47 -4.14
C PHE A 124 3.37 -5.86 -2.74
N HIS A 125 4.20 -6.47 -1.89
CA HIS A 125 4.49 -5.96 -0.56
C HIS A 125 5.13 -4.56 -0.59
N ILE A 126 6.14 -4.35 -1.44
CA ILE A 126 6.79 -3.03 -1.63
C ILE A 126 5.74 -1.97 -2.01
N GLU A 127 4.88 -2.27 -2.97
CA GLU A 127 3.85 -1.32 -3.43
C GLU A 127 2.74 -1.11 -2.40
N LEU A 128 2.47 -2.09 -1.54
CA LEU A 128 1.48 -1.97 -0.46
C LEU A 128 1.99 -1.02 0.63
N VAL A 129 3.26 -1.15 1.03
CA VAL A 129 3.91 -0.24 1.98
C VAL A 129 4.01 1.17 1.40
N ARG A 130 4.37 1.29 0.11
CA ARG A 130 4.39 2.57 -0.59
C ARG A 130 3.02 3.25 -0.57
N LEU A 131 1.95 2.50 -0.85
CA LEU A 131 0.59 3.02 -0.79
C LEU A 131 0.24 3.52 0.61
N CYS A 132 0.57 2.77 1.67
CA CYS A 132 0.36 3.22 3.05
C CYS A 132 1.09 4.53 3.34
N ALA A 133 2.36 4.67 2.93
CA ALA A 133 3.13 5.91 3.12
C ALA A 133 2.49 7.12 2.41
N MET A 134 1.91 6.89 1.23
CA MET A 134 1.21 7.94 0.48
C MET A 134 -0.11 8.31 1.14
N CYS A 135 -0.82 7.36 1.72
CA CYS A 135 -2.08 7.61 2.42
C CYS A 135 -1.91 8.35 3.75
N THR A 136 -0.74 8.28 4.39
CA THR A 136 -0.46 8.99 5.65
C THR A 136 0.12 10.38 5.44
N ARG A 137 0.44 10.77 4.20
CA ARG A 137 0.98 12.11 3.91
C ARG A 137 -0.06 13.19 4.20
N GLY A 138 0.37 14.30 4.80
CA GLY A 138 -0.46 15.51 4.96
C GLY A 138 -1.23 15.61 6.28
N LYS A 139 -0.76 14.94 7.35
CA LYS A 139 -1.37 14.99 8.69
C LYS A 139 -2.77 14.35 8.72
N ASN A 140 -2.90 13.19 8.09
CA ASN A 140 -4.14 12.43 8.07
C ASN A 140 -4.18 11.45 9.25
N GLY A 141 -4.45 11.98 10.43
CA GLY A 141 -4.33 11.25 11.69
C GLY A 141 -5.10 9.91 11.77
N THR A 142 -6.28 9.83 11.14
CA THR A 142 -7.05 8.57 11.09
C THR A 142 -6.38 7.54 10.18
N ALA A 143 -5.84 7.97 9.04
CA ALA A 143 -5.08 7.10 8.14
C ALA A 143 -3.77 6.66 8.80
N GLU A 144 -3.05 7.58 9.44
CA GLU A 144 -1.83 7.31 10.22
C GLU A 144 -2.07 6.23 11.28
N LEU A 145 -3.10 6.37 12.12
CA LEU A 145 -3.40 5.39 13.17
C LEU A 145 -3.72 4.00 12.60
N LYS A 146 -4.49 3.93 11.51
CA LYS A 146 -4.84 2.66 10.85
C LYS A 146 -3.59 2.03 10.22
N CYS A 147 -2.80 2.79 9.48
CA CYS A 147 -1.59 2.28 8.86
C CYS A 147 -0.53 1.86 9.90
N ALA A 148 -0.38 2.60 11.01
CA ALA A 148 0.49 2.21 12.11
C ALA A 148 0.08 0.86 12.73
N SER A 149 -1.23 0.55 12.76
CA SER A 149 -1.72 -0.77 13.21
C SER A 149 -1.37 -1.91 12.25
N PHE A 150 -1.18 -1.62 10.96
CA PHE A 150 -0.76 -2.62 9.98
C PHE A 150 0.72 -2.91 10.06
N MET A 151 1.54 -1.88 10.30
CA MET A 151 2.99 -1.99 10.35
C MET A 151 3.55 -1.14 11.51
N PRO A 152 3.76 -1.78 12.67
CA PRO A 152 4.41 -1.17 13.83
C PRO A 152 5.84 -0.72 13.57
N MET A 153 6.30 0.34 14.25
CA MET A 153 7.63 0.92 14.04
C MET A 153 8.77 -0.05 14.39
N ASP A 154 8.60 -0.89 15.42
CA ASP A 154 9.61 -1.90 15.80
C ASP A 154 9.85 -2.93 14.69
N HIS A 155 8.78 -3.32 13.98
CA HIS A 155 8.88 -4.19 12.82
C HIS A 155 9.65 -3.50 11.68
N ILE A 156 9.38 -2.22 11.41
CA ILE A 156 10.11 -1.44 10.39
C ILE A 156 11.60 -1.47 10.69
N VAL A 157 11.99 -1.10 11.91
CA VAL A 157 13.39 -1.07 12.36
C VAL A 157 14.05 -2.44 12.25
N ARG A 158 13.33 -3.50 12.64
CA ARG A 158 13.81 -4.88 12.52
C ARG A 158 14.13 -5.27 11.08
N VAL A 159 13.26 -4.92 10.13
CA VAL A 159 13.45 -5.27 8.71
C VAL A 159 14.58 -4.45 8.08
N ILE A 160 14.62 -3.13 8.25
CA ILE A 160 15.64 -2.27 7.61
C ILE A 160 17.06 -2.54 8.10
N LYS A 161 17.20 -3.03 9.35
CA LYS A 161 18.47 -3.44 9.94
C LYS A 161 18.98 -4.79 9.45
N HIS A 162 18.13 -5.60 8.82
CA HIS A 162 18.53 -6.92 8.39
C HIS A 162 19.58 -6.83 7.28
N ASP A 163 20.66 -7.61 7.37
CA ASP A 163 21.81 -7.55 6.46
C ASP A 163 21.43 -7.74 4.97
N HIS A 164 20.39 -8.53 4.73
CA HIS A 164 19.85 -8.81 3.40
C HIS A 164 18.66 -7.92 2.99
N CYS A 165 18.40 -6.82 3.70
CA CYS A 165 17.30 -5.93 3.35
C CYS A 165 17.60 -5.18 2.03
N LEU A 166 16.74 -5.37 1.04
CA LEU A 166 16.87 -4.72 -0.28
C LEU A 166 16.69 -3.20 -0.17
N THR A 167 17.41 -2.45 -1.00
CA THR A 167 17.33 -0.98 -1.04
C THR A 167 15.91 -0.48 -1.30
N GLU A 168 15.14 -1.15 -2.18
CA GLU A 168 13.75 -0.79 -2.46
C GLU A 168 12.83 -0.94 -1.23
N ILE A 169 13.07 -1.96 -0.40
CA ILE A 169 12.34 -2.14 0.85
C ILE A 169 12.72 -1.04 1.84
N LYS A 170 14.02 -0.73 1.99
CA LYS A 170 14.47 0.36 2.85
C LYS A 170 13.84 1.69 2.46
N ASP A 171 13.78 2.01 1.17
CA ASP A 171 13.16 3.24 0.65
C ASP A 171 11.70 3.38 1.11
N VAL A 172 10.87 2.36 0.84
CA VAL A 172 9.44 2.45 1.17
C VAL A 172 9.17 2.35 2.67
N TYR A 173 9.96 1.57 3.41
CA TYR A 173 9.85 1.45 4.87
C TYR A 173 10.25 2.76 5.57
N LEU A 174 11.34 3.38 5.15
CA LEU A 174 11.79 4.67 5.70
C LEU A 174 10.81 5.79 5.33
N GLN A 175 10.30 5.80 4.10
CA GLN A 175 9.28 6.76 3.68
C GLN A 175 7.99 6.59 4.50
N PHE A 176 7.55 5.35 4.73
CA PHE A 176 6.39 5.07 5.58
C PHE A 176 6.63 5.54 7.01
N MET A 177 7.78 5.21 7.60
CA MET A 177 8.15 5.65 8.94
C MET A 177 8.19 7.17 9.06
N LEU A 178 8.76 7.86 8.06
CA LEU A 178 8.79 9.31 7.99
C LEU A 178 7.37 9.89 8.02
N GLN A 179 6.50 9.44 7.11
CA GLN A 179 5.16 10.02 6.96
C GLN A 179 4.20 9.62 8.08
N CYS A 180 4.32 8.40 8.62
CA CYS A 180 3.36 7.86 9.57
C CYS A 180 3.76 8.13 11.04
N TYR A 181 5.06 8.14 11.36
CA TYR A 181 5.54 8.22 12.75
C TYR A 181 6.39 9.45 13.08
N ILE A 182 7.05 10.08 12.10
CA ILE A 182 7.97 11.21 12.35
C ILE A 182 7.30 12.54 12.02
N ASP A 183 6.70 12.66 10.84
CA ASP A 183 5.99 13.84 10.35
C ASP A 183 4.47 13.72 10.60
N THR A 184 4.12 13.37 11.85
CA THR A 184 2.74 13.19 12.31
C THR A 184 2.42 14.16 13.45
N ASP A 185 1.17 14.63 13.51
CA ASP A 185 0.64 15.43 14.63
C ASP A 185 0.04 14.55 15.74
N ILE A 186 0.03 13.22 15.57
CA ILE A 186 -0.48 12.27 16.57
C ILE A 186 0.69 11.71 17.38
N GLU A 187 0.51 11.68 18.70
CA GLU A 187 1.38 10.90 19.59
C GLU A 187 1.10 9.40 19.40
N LEU A 188 1.77 8.79 18.43
CA LEU A 188 1.83 7.34 18.31
C LEU A 188 2.73 6.78 19.42
N LYS A 189 2.27 5.73 20.11
CA LYS A 189 2.95 5.15 21.28
C LYS A 189 4.42 4.79 21.03
N ASP A 190 4.75 4.46 19.79
CA ASP A 190 6.09 4.00 19.40
C ASP A 190 6.98 5.14 18.88
N ALA A 191 6.41 6.30 18.54
CA ALA A 191 7.13 7.44 17.95
C ALA A 191 8.16 8.08 18.90
N SER A 192 7.98 7.93 20.22
CA SER A 192 8.89 8.50 21.22
C SER A 192 10.04 7.58 21.63
N ASN A 193 10.19 6.40 21.01
CA ASN A 193 11.29 5.50 21.35
C ASN A 193 12.60 5.95 20.66
N ALA A 194 13.42 6.70 21.39
CA ALA A 194 14.72 7.20 20.91
C ALA A 194 15.66 6.08 20.43
N GLU A 195 15.55 4.86 20.98
CA GLU A 195 16.37 3.72 20.56
C GLU A 195 16.12 3.32 19.09
N TYR A 196 14.92 3.61 18.56
CA TYR A 196 14.59 3.35 17.15
C TYR A 196 15.19 4.41 16.22
N ILE A 197 15.32 5.65 16.66
CA ILE A 197 15.93 6.72 15.86
C ILE A 197 17.45 6.55 15.82
N GLU A 198 18.08 6.19 16.94
CA GLU A 198 19.53 5.91 17.02
C GLU A 198 19.95 4.63 16.28
N ALA A 199 18.97 3.77 15.97
CA ALA A 199 19.14 2.49 15.34
C ALA A 199 19.26 2.55 13.81
N ILE A 200 18.79 3.64 13.19
CA ILE A 200 18.79 3.86 11.74
C ILE A 200 20.14 4.44 11.32
#